data_AF-A0A2R4P2V9-F1
#
_entry.id   AF-A0A2R4P2V9-F1
#
_cell.length_a   1.000
_cell.length_b   1.000
_cell.length_c   1.000
_cell.angle_alpha   90.00
_cell.angle_beta   90.00
_cell.angle_gamma   90.00
#
_symmetry.space_group_name_H-M   'P 1'
#
loop_
_entity.id
_entity.type
_entity.pdbx_description
1 polymer ?
#
loop_
_entity_poly.entity_id
_entity_poly.type
_entity_poly.pdbx_seq_one_letter_code
_entity_poly.pdbx_strand_id
1 'polypeptide(L)' 'MDLLHIRACEILGISRQELADKLGISVATINSWTSDPARISQTTKLALELMIENHELKMIIIKAKEAQEAITNFKE' A
#
# COMPACT_ATOMS: atom_id res chain seq x y z
N MET A 1 5.81 18.10 0.63
CA MET A 1 6.15 17.18 -0.47
C MET A 1 5.64 15.82 -0.06
N ASP A 2 4.68 15.26 -0.79
CA ASP A 2 4.07 13.98 -0.42
C ASP A 2 5.10 12.85 -0.64
N LEU A 3 5.49 12.17 0.44
CA LEU A 3 6.47 11.08 0.41
C LEU A 3 5.73 9.77 0.17
N LEU A 4 5.35 9.55 -1.09
CA LEU A 4 4.45 8.47 -1.52
C LEU A 4 4.89 7.08 -1.03
N HIS A 5 6.19 6.80 -0.96
CA HIS A 5 6.71 5.52 -0.45
C HIS A 5 6.52 5.36 1.07
N ILE A 6 6.57 6.45 1.83
CA ILE A 6 6.27 6.44 3.27
C ILE A 6 4.79 6.16 3.47
N ARG A 7 3.93 6.90 2.77
CA ARG A 7 2.48 6.70 2.81
C ARG A 7 2.10 5.27 2.42
N ALA A 8 2.72 4.71 1.39
CA ALA A 8 2.51 3.32 1.01
C ALA A 8 2.91 2.35 2.12
N CYS A 9 4.07 2.54 2.76
CA CYS A 9 4.49 1.70 3.89
C CYS A 9 3.48 1.76 5.06
N GLU A 10 3.02 2.97 5.40
CA GLU A 10 2.07 3.20 6.50
C GLU A 10 0.71 2.55 6.22
N ILE A 11 0.13 2.79 5.04
CA ILE A 11 -1.19 2.24 4.67
C ILE A 11 -1.14 0.71 4.57
N LEU A 12 -0.09 0.17 3.95
CA LEU A 12 0.03 -1.28 3.78
C LEU A 12 0.47 -1.99 5.06
N GLY A 13 0.93 -1.25 6.09
CA GLY A 13 1.48 -1.83 7.32
C GLY A 13 2.77 -2.61 7.10
N ILE A 14 3.62 -2.16 6.15
CA ILE A 14 4.87 -2.84 5.77
C ILE A 14 6.09 -1.97 6.01
N SER A 15 7.24 -2.61 6.17
CA SER A 15 8.54 -1.94 6.20
C SER A 15 9.01 -1.48 4.82
N ARG A 16 10.00 -0.58 4.78
CA ARG A 16 10.66 -0.18 3.53
C ARG A 16 11.39 -1.33 2.85
N GLN A 17 11.88 -2.32 3.61
CA GLN A 17 12.50 -3.51 3.04
C GLN A 17 11.46 -4.35 2.28
N GLU A 18 10.32 -4.61 2.91
CA GLU A 18 9.23 -5.34 2.25
C GLU A 18 8.67 -4.60 1.03
N LEU A 19 8.62 -3.26 1.07
CA LEU A 19 8.26 -2.46 -0.10
C LEU A 19 9.30 -2.62 -1.22
N ALA A 20 10.58 -2.61 -0.88
CA ALA A 20 11.66 -2.83 -1.85
C ALA A 20 11.56 -4.22 -2.50
N ASP A 21 11.32 -5.26 -1.69
CA ASP A 21 11.16 -6.64 -2.15
C ASP A 21 9.95 -6.77 -3.09
N LYS A 22 8.82 -6.13 -2.76
CA LYS A 22 7.61 -6.11 -3.63
C LYS A 22 7.85 -5.40 -4.97
N LEU A 23 8.68 -4.36 -4.98
CA LEU A 23 9.01 -3.59 -6.18
C LEU A 23 10.20 -4.18 -6.95
N GLY A 24 10.88 -5.20 -6.42
CA GLY A 24 12.05 -5.81 -7.04
C GLY A 24 13.26 -4.87 -7.12
N ILE A 25 13.41 -3.97 -6.15
CA ILE A 25 14.50 -2.97 -6.10
C ILE A 25 15.23 -3.02 -4.75
N SER A 26 16.37 -2.33 -4.66
CA SER A 26 17.11 -2.25 -3.40
C SER A 26 16.43 -1.31 -2.39
N VAL A 27 16.55 -1.62 -1.09
CA VAL A 27 16.10 -0.72 -0.02
C VAL A 27 16.85 0.62 -0.04
N ALA A 28 18.10 0.62 -0.53
CA ALA A 28 18.87 1.86 -0.75
C ALA A 28 18.18 2.78 -1.77
N THR A 29 17.59 2.22 -2.83
CA THR A 29 16.78 2.96 -3.80
C THR A 29 15.59 3.63 -3.11
N ILE A 30 14.82 2.88 -2.30
CA ILE A 30 13.70 3.42 -1.50
C ILE A 30 14.17 4.57 -0.59
N ASN A 31 15.26 4.36 0.16
CA ASN A 31 15.76 5.34 1.10
C ASN A 31 16.17 6.64 0.41
N SER A 32 16.75 6.56 -0.79
CA SER A 32 17.14 7.74 -1.57
C SER A 32 15.98 8.66 -1.96
N TRP A 33 14.76 8.14 -2.05
CA TRP A 33 13.56 8.92 -2.36
C TRP A 33 13.14 9.87 -1.24
N THR A 34 13.59 9.62 -0.01
CA THR A 34 13.28 10.49 1.14
C THR A 34 14.02 11.83 1.02
N SER A 35 15.24 11.79 0.48
CA SER A 35 16.07 12.98 0.26
C SER A 35 15.80 13.66 -1.08
N ASP A 36 15.34 12.89 -2.08
CA ASP A 36 15.00 13.42 -3.40
C ASP A 36 13.82 12.64 -4.03
N PRO A 37 12.57 13.09 -3.78
CA PRO A 37 11.38 12.46 -4.33
C PRO A 37 11.27 12.53 -5.87
N ALA A 38 12.05 13.38 -6.54
CA ALA A 38 12.09 13.42 -7.99
C ALA A 38 12.75 12.17 -8.59
N ARG A 39 13.52 11.40 -7.81
CA ARG A 39 14.14 10.13 -8.25
C ARG A 39 13.15 8.98 -8.40
N ILE A 40 11.91 9.14 -7.91
CA ILE A 40 10.86 8.13 -8.13
C ILE A 40 10.43 8.21 -9.58
N SER A 41 10.64 7.13 -10.34
CA SER A 41 10.18 7.04 -11.72
C SER A 41 8.65 7.16 -11.80
N GLN A 42 8.11 7.65 -12.91
CA GLN A 42 6.66 7.74 -13.10
C GLN A 42 5.97 6.38 -12.96
N THR A 43 6.58 5.31 -13.49
CA THR A 43 6.07 3.94 -13.34
C THR A 43 6.03 3.50 -11.88
N THR A 44 7.06 3.83 -11.09
CA THR A 44 7.10 3.51 -9.66
C THR A 44 6.06 4.31 -8.89
N LYS A 45 5.81 5.58 -9.25
CA LYS A 45 4.72 6.37 -8.65
C LYS A 45 3.37 5.71 -8.87
N LEU A 46 3.07 5.35 -10.11
CA LEU A 46 1.82 4.66 -10.45
C LEU A 46 1.70 3.32 -9.72
N ALA A 47 2.79 2.55 -9.61
CA ALA A 47 2.77 1.30 -8.87
C ALA A 47 2.46 1.50 -7.38
N LEU A 48 3.04 2.53 -6.74
CA LEU A 48 2.77 2.86 -5.34
C LEU A 48 1.31 3.32 -5.13
N GLU A 49 0.78 4.15 -6.04
CA GLU A 49 -0.62 4.58 -6.02
C GLU A 49 -1.57 3.39 -6.13
N LEU A 50 -1.32 2.48 -7.09
CA LEU A 50 -2.11 1.26 -7.26
C LEU A 50 -2.01 0.31 -6.07
N MET A 51 -0.85 0.22 -5.41
CA MET A 51 -0.68 -0.58 -4.19
C MET A 51 -1.57 -0.05 -3.05
N ILE A 52 -1.62 1.28 -2.88
CA ILE A 52 -2.48 1.94 -1.89
C ILE A 52 -3.95 1.69 -2.21
N GLU A 53 -4.38 2.01 -3.44
CA GLU A 53 -5.76 1.83 -3.87
C GLU A 53 -6.21 0.37 -3.72
N ASN A 54 -5.35 -0.59 -4.10
CA ASN A 54 -5.65 -2.01 -3.97
C ASN A 54 -5.83 -2.44 -2.51
N HIS A 55 -5.04 -1.90 -1.58
CA HIS A 55 -5.19 -2.17 -0.15
C HIS A 55 -6.53 -1.65 0.37
N GLU A 56 -6.87 -0.40 0.04
CA GLU A 56 -8.14 0.22 0.45
C GLU A 56 -9.35 -0.56 -0.08
N LEU A 57 -9.33 -0.96 -1.36
CA LEU A 57 -10.38 -1.78 -1.96
C LEU A 57 -10.52 -3.15 -1.27
N LYS A 58 -9.40 -3.80 -0.93
CA LYS A 58 -9.42 -5.06 -0.17
C LYS A 58 -10.05 -4.88 1.21
N MET A 59 -9.75 -3.80 1.90
CA MET A 59 -10.36 -3.50 3.21
C MET A 59 -11.86 -3.26 3.12
N ILE A 60 -12.35 -2.62 2.06
CA ILE A 60 -13.79 -2.48 1.80
C ILE A 60 -14.44 -3.86 1.60
N ILE A 61 -13.82 -4.72 0.79
CA ILE A 61 -14.33 -6.08 0.56
C ILE A 61 -14.38 -6.90 1.86
N ILE A 62 -13.35 -6.82 2.69
CA ILE A 62 -13.29 -7.51 3.99
C ILE A 62 -14.46 -7.06 4.87
N LYS A 63 -14.64 -5.74 5.04
CA LYS A 63 -15.74 -5.18 5.84
C LYS A 63 -17.12 -5.57 5.29
N ALA A 64 -17.28 -5.60 3.97
CA ALA A 64 -18.53 -6.03 3.35
C ALA A 64 -18.85 -7.50 3.65
N LYS A 65 -17.84 -8.38 3.66
CA LYS A 65 -17.99 -9.79 4.03
C LYS A 65 -18.33 -9.95 5.51
N GLU A 66 -17.62 -9.25 6.40
CA GLU A 66 -17.91 -9.26 7.84
C GLU A 66 -19.36 -8.82 8.13
N ALA A 67 -19.84 -7.78 7.44
CA ALA A 67 -21.23 -7.33 7.56
C ALA A 67 -22.22 -8.39 7.04
N GLN A 68 -21.92 -9.04 5.91
CA GLN A 68 -22.75 -10.11 5.35
C GLN A 68 -22.84 -11.31 6.29
N GLU A 69 -21.73 -11.72 6.90
CA GLU A 69 -21.65 -12.82 7.87
C GLU A 69 -22.46 -12.48 9.13
N ALA A 70 -22.31 -11.27 9.68
CA ALA A 70 -23.06 -10.83 10.85
C ALA A 70 -24.58 -10.81 10.59
N ILE A 71 -25.03 -10.35 9.42
CA ILE A 71 -26.45 -10.36 9.05
C ILE A 71 -26.98 -11.79 8.89
N THR A 72 -26.18 -12.70 8.34
CA THR A 72 -26.56 -14.11 8.16
C THR A 72 -26.74 -14.79 9.51
N ASN A 73 -25.77 -14.65 10.41
CA ASN A 73 -25.78 -15.28 11.73
C ASN A 73 -26.87 -14.72 12.67
N PHE A 74 -27.36 -13.49 12.44
CA PHE A 74 -28.46 -12.91 13.22
C PHE A 74 -29.84 -13.50 12.88
N LYS A 75 -29.97 -14.15 11.72
CA LYS A 75 -31.25 -14.76 11.27
C LYS A 75 -31.42 -16.20 11.73
N GLU A 76 -30.38 -16.81 12.29
CA GLU A 76 -30.41 -18.12 12.98
C GLU A 76 -30.75 -17.94 14.46
#